data_AF-A0AAE0FRL3-F1
#
_entry.id   AF-A0AAE0FRL3-F1
#
_cell.length_a   1.000
_cell.length_b   1.000
_cell.length_c   1.000
_cell.angle_alpha   90.00
_cell.angle_beta   90.00
_cell.angle_gamma   90.00
#
_symmetry.space_group_name_H-M   'P 1'
#
loop_
_entity.id
_entity.type
_entity.pdbx_description
1 polymer ?
#
loop_
_entity_poly.entity_id
_entity_poly.type
_entity_poly.pdbx_seq_one_letter_code
_entity_poly.pdbx_strand_id
1 'polypeptide(L)'
;MQKSTASITLLSMWLTVVIYFCFPHAKATGHFEDSEAKAEVNEDEPLENKVNAFSGDVVDAVARRARAAVVGAFVADAATMPLHWLYDTDEIVELLKKKSKMASPEFYQPPSSPFYKYKQGALSPYGDEALPLLRSVVKHGEVDPSALADDLFASFKTYKGRLNHASKGFMLNMEKGRRWPHCGVDDDQAHSLVKVAIVVARYAGKPEMLEKMEQAIRVHQDNELAVEMGLAAAQVLERIVLGSTIAEALEWATSNARGAGARSAIREAVTMRSQPTLDAVGMFGKSCHLPVGMAPMELPRVQHGG
;
A
#
# COMPACT_ATOMS: atom_id res chain seq x y z
N MET A 1 -4.73 29.93 25.55
CA MET A 1 -5.68 29.77 24.43
C MET A 1 -5.24 28.58 23.60
N GLN A 2 -5.97 27.48 23.77
CA GLN A 2 -5.67 26.13 23.29
C GLN A 2 -6.32 25.97 21.90
N LYS A 3 -5.52 25.92 20.83
CA LYS A 3 -6.03 25.80 19.45
C LYS A 3 -6.13 24.32 19.06
N SER A 4 -7.37 23.92 18.81
CA SER A 4 -7.86 22.63 18.31
C SER A 4 -7.03 22.05 17.16
N THR A 5 -6.40 20.91 17.42
CA THR A 5 -5.72 20.01 16.48
C THR A 5 -6.73 19.17 15.70
N ALA A 6 -6.70 19.20 14.37
CA ALA A 6 -7.44 18.26 13.53
C ALA A 6 -6.62 17.91 12.28
N SER A 7 -6.35 16.62 12.09
CA SER A 7 -5.29 16.03 11.26
C SER A 7 -5.85 15.30 10.03
N ILE A 8 -5.40 15.62 8.80
CA ILE A 8 -5.77 14.87 7.57
C ILE A 8 -4.63 14.84 6.53
N THR A 9 -4.43 13.71 5.82
CA THR A 9 -3.53 13.55 4.66
C THR A 9 -4.10 12.56 3.63
N LEU A 10 -3.85 12.80 2.34
CA LEU A 10 -4.52 12.12 1.20
C LEU A 10 -3.61 11.41 0.18
N LEU A 11 -2.33 11.24 0.49
CA LEU A 11 -1.48 10.25 -0.18
C LEU A 11 -0.96 9.18 0.80
N SER A 12 -0.98 9.50 2.10
CA SER A 12 -0.66 8.59 3.22
C SER A 12 -1.60 7.40 3.34
N MET A 13 -2.84 7.57 2.89
CA MET A 13 -3.88 6.59 3.12
C MET A 13 -3.70 5.35 2.25
N TRP A 14 -2.94 5.36 1.15
CA TRP A 14 -2.80 4.17 0.31
C TRP A 14 -2.04 3.02 0.99
N LEU A 15 -0.99 3.28 1.80
CA LEU A 15 -0.37 2.21 2.62
C LEU A 15 -0.86 2.22 4.07
N THR A 16 -1.16 3.40 4.64
CA THR A 16 -1.71 3.46 6.01
C THR A 16 -3.05 2.74 6.08
N VAL A 17 -3.93 2.84 5.08
CA VAL A 17 -5.24 2.17 5.13
C VAL A 17 -5.16 0.69 4.67
N VAL A 18 -4.20 0.30 3.81
CA VAL A 18 -3.84 -1.13 3.59
C VAL A 18 -3.45 -1.78 4.90
N ILE A 19 -2.56 -1.12 5.65
CA ILE A 19 -2.02 -1.63 6.91
C ILE A 19 -3.09 -1.63 8.02
N TYR A 20 -3.98 -0.63 8.07
CA TYR A 20 -4.98 -0.51 9.14
C TYR A 20 -6.23 -1.38 8.93
N PHE A 21 -6.73 -1.56 7.70
CA PHE A 21 -7.89 -2.43 7.45
C PHE A 21 -7.52 -3.93 7.48
N CYS A 22 -6.23 -4.27 7.46
CA CYS A 22 -5.76 -5.63 7.70
C CYS A 22 -6.06 -6.16 9.11
N PHE A 23 -6.10 -5.26 10.11
CA PHE A 23 -6.04 -5.60 11.52
C PHE A 23 -7.06 -4.79 12.35
N PRO A 24 -8.36 -5.13 12.27
CA PRO A 24 -9.41 -4.38 12.96
C PRO A 24 -9.39 -4.48 14.51
N HIS A 25 -8.52 -5.31 15.11
CA HIS A 25 -8.47 -5.55 16.56
C HIS A 25 -7.35 -4.82 17.33
N ALA A 26 -6.62 -3.90 16.70
CA ALA A 26 -5.68 -3.04 17.44
C ALA A 26 -6.40 -1.89 18.18
N LYS A 27 -7.36 -2.21 19.06
CA LYS A 27 -7.95 -1.24 19.98
C LYS A 27 -7.09 -1.13 21.24
N ALA A 28 -6.53 0.06 21.45
CA ALA A 28 -6.42 0.83 22.69
C ALA A 28 -5.95 0.22 24.04
N THR A 29 -5.57 -1.05 24.15
CA THR A 29 -4.91 -1.56 25.36
C THR A 29 -3.71 -2.39 24.94
N GLY A 30 -2.52 -2.04 25.45
CA GLY A 30 -1.27 -2.72 25.13
C GLY A 30 -1.14 -4.13 25.72
N HIS A 31 -2.17 -4.97 25.59
CA HIS A 31 -2.19 -6.38 25.96
C HIS A 31 -2.96 -7.15 24.87
N PHE A 32 -2.30 -8.15 24.27
CA PHE A 32 -2.98 -9.30 23.70
C PHE A 32 -3.48 -10.12 24.89
N GLU A 33 -4.78 -10.12 25.17
CA GLU A 33 -5.35 -11.22 25.96
C GLU A 33 -5.59 -12.38 25.00
N ASP A 34 -4.55 -13.19 24.78
CA ASP A 34 -4.78 -14.59 24.46
C ASP A 34 -5.33 -15.23 25.73
N SER A 35 -6.53 -15.78 25.66
CA SER A 35 -7.00 -16.68 26.72
C SER A 35 -6.09 -17.89 26.73
N GLU A 36 -5.06 -17.87 27.59
CA GLU A 36 -4.09 -18.94 27.77
C GLU A 36 -4.82 -20.25 28.12
N ALA A 37 -4.93 -21.14 27.14
CA ALA A 37 -4.83 -22.56 27.46
C ALA A 37 -3.37 -22.79 27.87
N LYS A 38 -3.11 -22.83 29.18
CA LYS A 38 -1.79 -23.16 29.74
C LYS A 38 -1.40 -24.57 29.31
N ALA A 39 -0.59 -24.66 28.27
CA ALA A 39 0.20 -25.83 27.98
C ALA A 39 1.61 -25.58 28.53
N GLU A 40 2.04 -26.38 29.49
CA GLU A 40 3.40 -26.35 30.04
C GLU A 40 4.41 -26.56 28.90
N VAL A 41 5.19 -25.52 28.59
CA VAL A 41 6.26 -25.60 27.60
C VAL A 41 7.51 -26.10 28.31
N ASN A 42 7.95 -27.30 27.95
CA ASN A 42 9.24 -27.82 28.38
C ASN A 42 10.35 -27.15 27.54
N GLU A 43 11.25 -26.41 28.20
CA GLU A 43 12.23 -25.55 27.52
C GLU A 43 13.37 -26.31 26.82
N ASP A 44 13.47 -27.63 27.03
CA ASP A 44 14.56 -28.46 26.53
C ASP A 44 14.33 -29.14 25.17
N GLU A 45 13.24 -28.83 24.44
CA GLU A 45 12.95 -29.48 23.15
C GLU A 45 13.58 -28.77 21.92
N PRO A 46 14.26 -29.50 21.00
CA PRO A 46 14.89 -28.91 19.81
C PRO A 46 13.93 -28.16 18.88
N LEU A 47 14.39 -27.03 18.34
CA LEU A 47 13.65 -26.08 17.47
C LEU A 47 12.92 -26.72 16.28
N GLU A 48 13.42 -27.82 15.73
CA GLU A 48 12.84 -28.50 14.56
C GLU A 48 11.49 -29.16 14.85
N ASN A 49 11.19 -29.53 16.11
CA ASN A 49 9.92 -30.17 16.48
C ASN A 49 8.80 -29.18 16.84
N LYS A 50 9.13 -27.93 17.17
CA LYS A 50 8.12 -26.86 17.44
C LYS A 50 7.36 -26.43 16.18
N VAL A 51 7.88 -26.77 15.00
CA VAL A 51 7.29 -26.38 13.71
C VAL A 51 6.07 -27.25 13.33
N ASN A 52 5.95 -28.46 13.90
CA ASN A 52 4.94 -29.43 13.47
C ASN A 52 3.62 -29.42 14.26
N ALA A 53 3.51 -28.69 15.37
CA ALA A 53 2.29 -28.60 16.17
C ALA A 53 1.39 -27.37 15.87
N PHE A 54 1.83 -26.44 15.01
CA PHE A 54 1.18 -25.14 14.76
C PHE A 54 0.68 -24.93 13.32
N SER A 55 0.71 -25.96 12.47
CA SER A 55 0.62 -25.79 11.02
C SER A 55 -0.77 -25.40 10.48
N GLY A 56 -1.85 -25.64 11.23
CA GLY A 56 -3.21 -25.23 10.84
C GLY A 56 -3.50 -23.75 11.11
N ASP A 57 -3.30 -23.31 12.35
CA ASP A 57 -3.69 -21.98 12.82
C ASP A 57 -2.80 -20.86 12.26
N VAL A 58 -1.50 -21.15 12.06
CA VAL A 58 -0.56 -20.18 11.49
C VAL A 58 -0.82 -19.94 10.01
N VAL A 59 -1.13 -21.00 9.25
CA VAL A 59 -1.47 -20.90 7.83
C VAL A 59 -2.77 -20.11 7.64
N ASP A 60 -3.77 -20.31 8.51
CA ASP A 60 -5.00 -19.53 8.51
C ASP A 60 -4.75 -18.05 8.85
N ALA A 61 -3.88 -17.76 9.83
CA ALA A 61 -3.53 -16.39 10.21
C ALA A 61 -2.80 -15.62 9.10
N VAL A 62 -1.84 -16.25 8.41
CA VAL A 62 -1.12 -15.65 7.26
C VAL A 62 -2.09 -15.37 6.12
N ALA A 63 -2.93 -16.36 5.76
CA ALA A 63 -3.92 -16.21 4.69
C ALA A 63 -4.94 -15.10 5.00
N ARG A 64 -5.36 -14.98 6.27
CA ARG A 64 -6.24 -13.90 6.73
C ARG A 64 -5.59 -12.52 6.58
N ARG A 65 -4.33 -12.36 6.99
CA ARG A 65 -3.59 -11.09 6.84
C ARG A 65 -3.37 -10.73 5.38
N ALA A 66 -2.98 -11.69 4.55
CA ALA A 66 -2.82 -11.52 3.10
C ALA A 66 -4.12 -11.05 2.44
N ARG A 67 -5.26 -11.69 2.74
CA ARG A 67 -6.57 -11.27 2.25
C ARG A 67 -6.91 -9.86 2.70
N ALA A 68 -6.67 -9.56 3.97
CA ALA A 68 -6.99 -8.28 4.54
C ALA A 68 -6.11 -7.16 3.95
N ALA A 69 -4.90 -7.47 3.46
CA ALA A 69 -4.03 -6.51 2.76
C ALA A 69 -4.59 -6.12 1.40
N VAL A 70 -5.07 -7.09 0.64
CA VAL A 70 -5.71 -6.82 -0.65
C VAL A 70 -7.00 -6.02 -0.45
N VAL A 71 -7.89 -6.47 0.45
CA VAL A 71 -9.15 -5.76 0.72
C VAL A 71 -8.90 -4.36 1.26
N GLY A 72 -7.96 -4.21 2.19
CA GLY A 72 -7.55 -2.93 2.75
C GLY A 72 -7.04 -1.97 1.67
N ALA A 73 -6.30 -2.46 0.68
CA ALA A 73 -5.84 -1.64 -0.46
C ALA A 73 -6.98 -1.03 -1.26
N PHE A 74 -7.97 -1.83 -1.64
CA PHE A 74 -9.11 -1.32 -2.41
C PHE A 74 -10.03 -0.41 -1.59
N VAL A 75 -10.21 -0.71 -0.30
CA VAL A 75 -10.98 0.17 0.60
C VAL A 75 -10.25 1.50 0.81
N ALA A 76 -8.94 1.46 1.00
CA ALA A 76 -8.07 2.64 1.09
C ALA A 76 -8.21 3.54 -0.12
N ASP A 77 -8.12 2.96 -1.31
CA ASP A 77 -8.25 3.68 -2.55
C ASP A 77 -9.63 4.35 -2.67
N ALA A 78 -10.71 3.59 -2.49
CA ALA A 78 -12.07 4.12 -2.59
C ALA A 78 -12.35 5.21 -1.53
N ALA A 79 -11.79 5.06 -0.33
CA ALA A 79 -11.91 6.03 0.77
C ALA A 79 -11.19 7.36 0.47
N THR A 80 -10.07 7.31 -0.26
CA THR A 80 -9.22 8.46 -0.57
C THR A 80 -9.55 9.14 -1.89
N MET A 81 -10.10 8.38 -2.84
CA MET A 81 -10.47 8.82 -4.17
C MET A 81 -11.16 10.20 -4.19
N PRO A 82 -12.11 10.52 -3.28
CA PRO A 82 -12.82 11.79 -3.35
C PRO A 82 -11.96 13.05 -3.24
N LEU A 83 -10.82 12.99 -2.57
CA LEU A 83 -9.90 14.13 -2.41
C LEU A 83 -8.53 13.84 -3.06
N HIS A 84 -8.47 12.78 -3.86
CA HIS A 84 -7.25 12.33 -4.51
C HIS A 84 -6.74 13.35 -5.54
N TRP A 85 -5.41 13.53 -5.56
CA TRP A 85 -4.68 14.52 -6.34
C TRP A 85 -5.04 15.99 -6.05
N LEU A 86 -5.67 16.27 -4.90
CA LEU A 86 -5.57 17.60 -4.31
C LEU A 86 -4.20 17.72 -3.64
N TYR A 87 -3.34 18.54 -4.24
CA TYR A 87 -1.96 18.72 -3.77
C TYR A 87 -1.84 19.88 -2.76
N ASP A 88 -2.77 20.84 -2.81
CA ASP A 88 -2.81 21.91 -1.84
C ASP A 88 -3.45 21.42 -0.52
N THR A 89 -2.61 21.35 0.51
CA THR A 89 -2.99 20.92 1.86
C THR A 89 -3.94 21.91 2.53
N ASP A 90 -3.81 23.21 2.23
CA ASP A 90 -4.69 24.23 2.80
C ASP A 90 -6.08 24.12 2.17
N GLU A 91 -6.16 23.88 0.86
CA GLU A 91 -7.42 23.60 0.15
C GLU A 91 -8.12 22.36 0.73
N ILE A 92 -7.38 21.27 0.96
CA ILE A 92 -7.91 20.07 1.61
C ILE A 92 -8.50 20.43 2.97
N VAL A 93 -7.73 21.11 3.84
CA VAL A 93 -8.18 21.51 5.19
C VAL A 93 -9.43 22.40 5.13
N GLU A 94 -9.51 23.35 4.20
CA GLU A 94 -10.68 24.20 4.03
C GLU A 94 -11.92 23.41 3.62
N LEU A 95 -11.81 22.49 2.65
CA LEU A 95 -12.89 21.61 2.22
C LEU A 95 -13.44 20.78 3.39
N LEU A 96 -12.54 20.21 4.19
CA LEU A 96 -12.89 19.35 5.32
C LEU A 96 -13.52 20.14 6.46
N LYS A 97 -12.99 21.33 6.79
CA LYS A 97 -13.59 22.24 7.78
C LYS A 97 -15.01 22.66 7.38
N LYS A 98 -15.20 23.03 6.11
CA LYS A 98 -16.50 23.47 5.57
C LYS A 98 -17.61 22.42 5.76
N LYS A 99 -17.24 21.14 5.86
CA LYS A 99 -18.19 20.03 6.05
C LYS A 99 -18.09 19.33 7.41
N SER A 100 -17.33 19.88 8.35
CA SER A 100 -17.06 19.25 9.66
C SER A 100 -16.53 17.82 9.52
N LYS A 101 -15.73 17.56 8.48
CA LYS A 101 -15.16 16.25 8.13
C LYS A 101 -13.71 16.07 8.57
N MET A 102 -13.20 16.98 9.41
CA MET A 102 -11.80 16.97 9.86
C MET A 102 -11.37 15.70 10.61
N ALA A 103 -12.32 14.99 11.23
CA ALA A 103 -12.06 13.72 11.92
C ALA A 103 -12.46 12.47 11.11
N SER A 104 -13.09 12.66 9.94
CA SER A 104 -13.57 11.57 9.06
C SER A 104 -13.45 11.98 7.58
N PRO A 105 -12.22 12.15 7.06
CA PRO A 105 -11.98 12.54 5.67
C PRO A 105 -12.40 11.49 4.64
N GLU A 106 -12.46 10.23 5.05
CA GLU A 106 -12.76 9.11 4.18
C GLU A 106 -14.12 9.28 3.49
N PHE A 107 -14.17 8.86 2.22
CA PHE A 107 -15.37 8.92 1.40
C PHE A 107 -15.97 10.33 1.36
N TYR A 108 -15.15 11.39 1.33
CA TYR A 108 -15.62 12.78 1.28
C TYR A 108 -16.65 13.01 0.15
N GLN A 109 -17.66 13.84 0.39
CA GLN A 109 -18.72 14.09 -0.57
C GLN A 109 -19.05 15.60 -0.71
N PRO A 110 -19.21 16.12 -1.93
CA PRO A 110 -18.96 15.44 -3.20
C PRO A 110 -17.47 15.19 -3.45
N PRO A 111 -17.09 14.16 -4.24
CA PRO A 111 -15.73 14.05 -4.77
C PRO A 111 -15.29 15.36 -5.39
N SER A 112 -14.11 15.82 -4.98
CA SER A 112 -13.54 17.14 -5.28
C SER A 112 -12.19 17.06 -5.97
N SER A 113 -11.81 15.89 -6.51
CA SER A 113 -10.64 15.78 -7.40
C SER A 113 -10.77 16.73 -8.59
N PRO A 114 -9.74 17.52 -8.91
CA PRO A 114 -9.79 18.45 -10.05
C PRO A 114 -9.57 17.75 -11.39
N PHE A 115 -9.17 16.46 -11.39
CA PHE A 115 -8.72 15.76 -12.59
C PHE A 115 -9.74 14.78 -13.19
N TYR A 116 -10.76 14.36 -12.44
CA TYR A 116 -11.77 13.42 -12.88
C TYR A 116 -13.05 13.53 -12.04
N LYS A 117 -14.17 13.04 -12.57
CA LYS A 117 -15.48 13.05 -11.91
C LYS A 117 -15.99 11.64 -11.68
N TYR A 118 -15.66 11.06 -10.55
CA TYR A 118 -16.10 9.71 -10.17
C TYR A 118 -17.19 9.74 -9.11
N LYS A 119 -17.93 8.64 -9.01
CA LYS A 119 -18.91 8.44 -7.94
C LYS A 119 -18.18 8.10 -6.65
N GLN A 120 -18.71 8.53 -5.51
CA GLN A 120 -18.23 8.12 -4.20
C GLN A 120 -18.16 6.59 -4.10
N GLY A 121 -17.09 6.07 -3.50
CA GLY A 121 -16.86 4.63 -3.38
C GLY A 121 -16.34 3.95 -4.66
N ALA A 122 -16.21 4.67 -5.77
CA ALA A 122 -15.46 4.18 -6.92
C ALA A 122 -13.96 4.13 -6.62
N LEU A 123 -13.26 3.23 -7.30
CA LEU A 123 -11.82 3.21 -7.31
C LEU A 123 -11.28 4.47 -8.00
N SER A 124 -10.11 4.92 -7.56
CA SER A 124 -9.34 5.93 -8.26
C SER A 124 -8.58 5.30 -9.45
N PRO A 125 -7.92 6.11 -10.29
CA PRO A 125 -7.05 5.59 -11.34
C PRO A 125 -5.97 4.61 -10.87
N TYR A 126 -5.55 4.67 -9.60
CA TYR A 126 -4.61 3.69 -9.03
C TYR A 126 -5.33 2.36 -8.68
N GLY A 127 -6.54 2.38 -8.11
CA GLY A 127 -7.30 1.16 -7.88
C GLY A 127 -7.77 0.50 -9.18
N ASP A 128 -8.12 1.31 -10.17
CA ASP A 128 -8.46 0.83 -11.52
C ASP A 128 -7.25 0.27 -12.28
N GLU A 129 -6.02 0.60 -11.87
CA GLU A 129 -4.79 -0.07 -12.30
C GLU A 129 -4.56 -1.38 -11.53
N ALA A 130 -4.80 -1.39 -10.21
CA ALA A 130 -4.61 -2.55 -9.35
C ALA A 130 -5.57 -3.71 -9.69
N LEU A 131 -6.81 -3.40 -10.06
CA LEU A 131 -7.86 -4.40 -10.24
C LEU A 131 -7.59 -5.36 -11.42
N PRO A 132 -7.15 -4.90 -12.62
CA PRO A 132 -6.67 -5.79 -13.67
C PRO A 132 -5.50 -6.69 -13.25
N LEU A 133 -4.54 -6.16 -12.48
CA LEU A 133 -3.44 -6.97 -11.93
C LEU A 133 -3.99 -8.09 -11.03
N LEU A 134 -4.89 -7.78 -10.09
CA LEU A 134 -5.51 -8.80 -9.23
C LEU A 134 -6.22 -9.87 -10.07
N ARG A 135 -6.99 -9.47 -11.08
CA ARG A 135 -7.70 -10.39 -11.98
C ARG A 135 -6.74 -11.28 -12.75
N SER A 136 -5.63 -10.73 -13.27
CA SER A 136 -4.59 -11.49 -13.95
C SER A 136 -3.97 -12.54 -13.03
N VAL A 137 -3.60 -12.16 -11.80
CA VAL A 137 -3.00 -13.10 -10.83
C VAL A 137 -3.98 -14.21 -10.45
N VAL A 138 -5.27 -13.89 -10.28
CA VAL A 138 -6.32 -14.89 -10.02
C VAL A 138 -6.51 -15.83 -11.22
N LYS A 139 -6.55 -15.28 -12.43
CA LYS A 139 -6.77 -16.03 -13.68
C LYS A 139 -5.62 -16.98 -14.01
N HIS A 140 -4.39 -16.53 -13.80
CA HIS A 140 -3.18 -17.28 -14.14
C HIS A 140 -2.58 -18.06 -12.97
N GLY A 141 -3.04 -17.82 -11.74
CA GLY A 141 -2.51 -18.45 -10.53
C GLY A 141 -1.14 -17.93 -10.11
N GLU A 142 -0.53 -17.04 -10.89
CA GLU A 142 0.77 -16.44 -10.66
C GLU A 142 0.86 -15.04 -11.28
N VAL A 143 1.93 -14.31 -10.94
CA VAL A 143 2.38 -13.16 -11.74
C VAL A 143 3.19 -13.71 -12.91
N ASP A 144 2.52 -13.93 -14.04
CA ASP A 144 3.16 -14.13 -15.35
C ASP A 144 3.25 -12.75 -16.02
N PRO A 145 4.45 -12.20 -16.27
CA PRO A 145 4.58 -10.85 -16.77
C PRO A 145 4.09 -10.66 -18.21
N SER A 146 4.18 -11.70 -19.06
CA SER A 146 3.66 -11.64 -20.42
C SER A 146 2.13 -11.63 -20.41
N ALA A 147 1.53 -12.53 -19.64
CA ALA A 147 0.07 -12.60 -19.49
C ALA A 147 -0.48 -11.34 -18.80
N LEU A 148 0.22 -10.83 -17.79
CA LEU A 148 -0.13 -9.59 -17.10
C LEU A 148 -0.13 -8.40 -18.05
N ALA A 149 0.86 -8.29 -18.95
CA ALA A 149 0.88 -7.24 -19.96
C ALA A 149 -0.35 -7.31 -20.87
N ASP A 150 -0.69 -8.49 -21.36
CA ASP A 150 -1.85 -8.68 -22.24
C ASP A 150 -3.19 -8.40 -21.52
N ASP A 151 -3.33 -8.85 -20.27
CA ASP A 151 -4.54 -8.61 -19.46
C ASP A 151 -4.72 -7.14 -19.07
N LEU A 152 -3.62 -6.45 -18.73
CA LEU A 152 -3.63 -4.99 -18.49
C LEU A 152 -4.02 -4.24 -19.76
N PHE A 153 -3.42 -4.60 -20.89
CA PHE A 153 -3.72 -3.96 -22.18
C PHE A 153 -5.19 -4.15 -22.57
N ALA A 154 -5.71 -5.37 -22.49
CA ALA A 154 -7.11 -5.66 -22.77
C ALA A 154 -8.06 -4.87 -21.85
N SER A 155 -7.73 -4.79 -20.56
CA SER A 155 -8.52 -4.03 -19.58
C SER A 155 -8.53 -2.53 -19.89
N PHE A 156 -7.37 -1.94 -20.14
CA PHE A 156 -7.23 -0.51 -20.41
C PHE A 156 -7.82 -0.08 -21.75
N LYS A 157 -7.88 -0.95 -22.78
CA LYS A 157 -8.58 -0.63 -24.05
C LYS A 157 -10.07 -0.36 -23.86
N THR A 158 -10.70 -1.04 -22.90
CA THR A 158 -12.15 -0.91 -22.64
C THR A 158 -12.46 0.06 -21.52
N TYR A 159 -11.46 0.42 -20.72
CA TYR A 159 -11.56 1.34 -19.60
C TYR A 159 -12.04 2.73 -20.04
N LYS A 160 -13.01 3.28 -19.29
CA LYS A 160 -13.63 4.59 -19.57
C LYS A 160 -13.21 5.67 -18.59
N GLY A 161 -12.41 5.31 -17.59
CA GLY A 161 -11.86 6.26 -16.64
C GLY A 161 -10.59 6.95 -17.16
N ARG A 162 -9.89 7.63 -16.24
CA ARG A 162 -8.70 8.41 -16.53
C ARG A 162 -7.51 7.49 -16.38
N LEU A 163 -6.82 7.21 -17.49
CA LEU A 163 -5.50 6.59 -17.42
C LEU A 163 -4.49 7.58 -16.86
N ASN A 164 -3.66 7.11 -15.94
CA ASN A 164 -2.49 7.83 -15.44
C ASN A 164 -1.37 7.88 -16.51
N HIS A 165 -0.26 8.56 -16.22
CA HIS A 165 0.82 8.77 -17.19
C HIS A 165 1.47 7.44 -17.61
N ALA A 166 1.92 6.62 -16.65
CA ALA A 166 2.46 5.29 -16.89
C ALA A 166 1.53 4.41 -17.74
N SER A 167 0.24 4.37 -17.41
CA SER A 167 -0.74 3.56 -18.15
C SER A 167 -0.94 4.05 -19.59
N LYS A 168 -0.91 5.36 -19.84
CA LYS A 168 -0.96 5.90 -21.21
C LYS A 168 0.26 5.50 -22.03
N GLY A 169 1.46 5.61 -21.46
CA GLY A 169 2.68 5.20 -22.15
C GLY A 169 2.74 3.69 -22.39
N PHE A 170 2.30 2.89 -21.41
CA PHE A 170 2.19 1.43 -21.53
C PHE A 170 1.25 1.05 -22.68
N MET A 171 0.07 1.66 -22.75
CA MET A 171 -0.89 1.46 -23.85
C MET A 171 -0.26 1.77 -25.22
N LEU A 172 0.44 2.91 -25.34
CA LEU A 172 1.13 3.29 -26.57
C LEU A 172 2.22 2.29 -26.97
N ASN A 173 2.98 1.76 -26.00
CA ASN A 173 3.99 0.74 -26.25
C ASN A 173 3.35 -0.56 -26.75
N MET A 174 2.28 -1.02 -26.10
CA MET A 174 1.54 -2.22 -26.49
C MET A 174 0.91 -2.09 -27.89
N GLU A 175 0.36 -0.92 -28.23
CA GLU A 175 -0.18 -0.61 -29.57
C GLU A 175 0.89 -0.61 -30.66
N LYS A 176 2.13 -0.20 -30.33
CA LYS A 176 3.30 -0.29 -31.22
C LYS A 176 3.87 -1.70 -31.36
N GLY A 177 3.23 -2.70 -30.75
CA GLY A 177 3.69 -4.08 -30.79
C GLY A 177 4.81 -4.40 -29.79
N ARG A 178 5.17 -3.48 -28.89
CA ARG A 178 6.09 -3.81 -27.79
C ARG A 178 5.37 -4.75 -26.82
N ARG A 179 6.08 -5.72 -26.29
CA ARG A 179 5.59 -6.72 -25.33
C ARG A 179 6.60 -6.82 -24.20
N TRP A 180 6.27 -7.56 -23.15
CA TRP A 180 7.22 -7.89 -22.09
C TRP A 180 8.55 -8.40 -22.69
N PRO A 181 9.73 -7.90 -22.23
CA PRO A 181 9.97 -6.96 -21.14
C PRO A 181 10.04 -5.47 -21.54
N HIS A 182 9.60 -5.09 -22.73
CA HIS A 182 9.77 -3.74 -23.31
C HIS A 182 8.47 -2.92 -23.39
N CYS A 183 7.42 -3.32 -22.67
CA CYS A 183 6.13 -2.63 -22.70
C CYS A 183 5.99 -1.55 -21.61
N GLY A 184 6.72 -1.66 -20.50
CA GLY A 184 6.74 -0.68 -19.43
C GLY A 184 7.25 0.69 -19.85
N VAL A 185 6.99 1.68 -19.00
CA VAL A 185 7.38 3.09 -19.22
C VAL A 185 8.33 3.52 -18.13
N ASP A 186 9.35 4.30 -18.50
CA ASP A 186 10.19 5.02 -17.54
C ASP A 186 9.37 6.12 -16.85
N ASP A 187 8.76 5.77 -15.72
CA ASP A 187 7.90 6.61 -14.90
C ASP A 187 8.28 6.34 -13.44
N ASP A 188 8.48 7.40 -12.65
CA ASP A 188 8.95 7.34 -11.26
C ASP A 188 7.83 7.69 -10.26
N GLN A 189 6.57 7.68 -10.69
CA GLN A 189 5.44 7.91 -9.78
C GLN A 189 5.17 6.67 -8.90
N ALA A 190 4.35 6.81 -7.87
CA ALA A 190 4.09 5.75 -6.89
C ALA A 190 3.25 4.53 -7.39
N HIS A 191 3.23 4.22 -8.70
CA HIS A 191 2.49 3.07 -9.26
C HIS A 191 3.04 1.72 -8.79
N SER A 192 4.31 1.64 -8.39
CA SER A 192 4.89 0.40 -7.86
C SER A 192 4.24 -0.04 -6.55
N LEU A 193 3.81 0.93 -5.72
CA LEU A 193 3.18 0.67 -4.42
C LEU A 193 1.77 0.05 -4.56
N VAL A 194 1.07 0.37 -5.65
CA VAL A 194 -0.28 -0.15 -5.96
C VAL A 194 -0.30 -1.67 -6.08
N LYS A 195 0.82 -2.25 -6.50
CA LYS A 195 0.97 -3.67 -6.82
C LYS A 195 1.32 -4.52 -5.59
N VAL A 196 1.87 -3.87 -4.55
CA VAL A 196 2.49 -4.52 -3.39
C VAL A 196 1.54 -5.48 -2.67
N ALA A 197 0.32 -5.02 -2.34
CA ALA A 197 -0.62 -5.84 -1.58
C ALA A 197 -1.02 -7.13 -2.31
N ILE A 198 -1.16 -7.07 -3.64
CA ILE A 198 -1.57 -8.22 -4.46
C ILE A 198 -0.43 -9.23 -4.57
N VAL A 199 0.79 -8.76 -4.86
CA VAL A 199 1.95 -9.64 -5.00
C VAL A 199 2.29 -10.28 -3.66
N VAL A 200 2.37 -9.49 -2.58
CA VAL A 200 2.68 -10.01 -1.25
C VAL A 200 1.62 -11.00 -0.78
N ALA A 201 0.34 -10.75 -1.02
CA ALA A 201 -0.71 -11.70 -0.64
C ALA A 201 -0.56 -13.07 -1.33
N ARG A 202 0.03 -13.12 -2.53
CA ARG A 202 0.25 -14.36 -3.28
C ARG A 202 1.57 -15.06 -2.93
N TYR A 203 2.59 -14.28 -2.55
CA TYR A 203 3.98 -14.74 -2.49
C TYR A 203 4.68 -14.54 -1.13
N ALA A 204 4.03 -13.98 -0.11
CA ALA A 204 4.65 -13.83 1.22
C ALA A 204 5.26 -15.15 1.72
N GLY A 205 6.51 -15.08 2.17
CA GLY A 205 7.28 -16.22 2.66
C GLY A 205 7.88 -17.11 1.57
N LYS A 206 7.68 -16.79 0.29
CA LYS A 206 8.25 -17.56 -0.83
C LYS A 206 9.51 -16.90 -1.39
N PRO A 207 10.52 -17.68 -1.80
CA PRO A 207 11.78 -17.13 -2.29
C PRO A 207 11.63 -16.26 -3.55
N GLU A 208 10.62 -16.54 -4.38
CA GLU A 208 10.36 -15.80 -5.62
C GLU A 208 9.60 -14.47 -5.42
N MET A 209 9.23 -14.09 -4.19
CA MET A 209 8.37 -12.91 -3.93
C MET A 209 8.94 -11.62 -4.54
N LEU A 210 10.23 -11.35 -4.35
CA LEU A 210 10.87 -10.14 -4.86
C LEU A 210 10.99 -10.16 -6.39
N GLU A 211 11.28 -11.32 -6.98
CA GLU A 211 11.35 -11.47 -8.44
C GLU A 211 9.98 -11.20 -9.07
N LYS A 212 8.91 -11.79 -8.51
CA LYS A 212 7.54 -11.58 -8.99
C LYS A 212 7.08 -10.13 -8.76
N MET A 213 7.53 -9.48 -7.69
CA MET A 213 7.26 -8.07 -7.45
C MET A 213 7.92 -7.18 -8.50
N GLU A 214 9.20 -7.40 -8.80
CA GLU A 214 9.91 -6.65 -9.85
C GLU A 214 9.25 -6.86 -11.22
N GLN A 215 8.90 -8.10 -11.57
CA GLN A 215 8.16 -8.42 -12.79
C GLN A 215 6.83 -7.65 -12.87
N ALA A 216 6.02 -7.66 -11.80
CA ALA A 216 4.75 -6.92 -11.76
C ALA A 216 4.94 -5.41 -11.95
N ILE A 217 6.00 -4.83 -11.37
CA ILE A 217 6.34 -3.41 -11.53
C ILE A 217 6.71 -3.13 -12.99
N ARG A 218 7.72 -3.83 -13.52
CA ARG A 218 8.32 -3.55 -14.84
C ARG A 218 7.39 -3.77 -16.02
N VAL A 219 6.35 -4.60 -15.89
CA VAL A 219 5.34 -4.77 -16.95
C VAL A 219 4.69 -3.43 -17.32
N HIS A 220 4.46 -2.58 -16.33
CA HIS A 220 3.75 -1.31 -16.50
C HIS A 220 4.65 -0.09 -16.32
N GLN A 221 5.61 -0.19 -15.39
CA GLN A 221 6.50 0.88 -14.95
C GLN A 221 7.95 0.36 -14.91
N ASP A 222 8.72 0.64 -15.96
CA ASP A 222 10.11 0.19 -16.11
C ASP A 222 11.08 1.30 -15.69
N ASN A 223 11.22 1.48 -14.37
CA ASN A 223 12.03 2.51 -13.75
C ASN A 223 12.73 1.96 -12.50
N GLU A 224 14.04 2.21 -12.37
CA GLU A 224 14.84 1.65 -11.28
C GLU A 224 14.43 2.15 -9.90
N LEU A 225 14.05 3.43 -9.77
CA LEU A 225 13.58 4.00 -8.51
C LEU A 225 12.24 3.37 -8.11
N ALA A 226 11.34 3.16 -9.06
CA ALA A 226 10.07 2.49 -8.84
C ALA A 226 10.24 1.05 -8.37
N VAL A 227 11.17 0.31 -8.98
CA VAL A 227 11.55 -1.04 -8.56
C VAL A 227 12.14 -1.03 -7.16
N GLU A 228 13.11 -0.16 -6.88
CA GLU A 228 13.74 -0.05 -5.56
C GLU A 228 12.69 0.16 -4.45
N MET A 229 11.81 1.15 -4.63
CA MET A 229 10.79 1.50 -3.63
C MET A 229 9.71 0.43 -3.51
N GLY A 230 9.29 -0.18 -4.63
CA GLY A 230 8.30 -1.24 -4.65
C GLY A 230 8.78 -2.52 -3.97
N LEU A 231 10.04 -2.91 -4.18
CA LEU A 231 10.66 -4.05 -3.51
C LEU A 231 10.79 -3.81 -2.00
N ALA A 232 11.23 -2.62 -1.59
CA ALA A 232 11.32 -2.28 -0.17
C ALA A 232 9.93 -2.30 0.52
N ALA A 233 8.90 -1.73 -0.11
CA ALA A 233 7.54 -1.77 0.40
C ALA A 233 6.98 -3.20 0.49
N ALA A 234 7.30 -4.06 -0.49
CA ALA A 234 6.92 -5.47 -0.47
C ALA A 234 7.56 -6.22 0.69
N GLN A 235 8.84 -5.96 1.02
CA GLN A 235 9.49 -6.56 2.18
C GLN A 235 8.87 -6.10 3.51
N VAL A 236 8.49 -4.83 3.64
CA VAL A 236 7.79 -4.34 4.83
C VAL A 236 6.45 -5.06 4.98
N LEU A 237 5.63 -5.12 3.93
CA LEU A 237 4.31 -5.75 4.00
C LEU A 237 4.42 -7.27 4.19
N GLU A 238 5.39 -7.94 3.58
CA GLU A 238 5.64 -9.36 3.76
C GLU A 238 5.86 -9.70 5.24
N ARG A 239 6.70 -8.93 5.94
CA ARG A 239 6.94 -9.14 7.38
C ARG A 239 5.66 -9.02 8.19
N ILE A 240 4.83 -8.03 7.87
CA ILE A 240 3.52 -7.83 8.52
C ILE A 240 2.59 -9.04 8.26
N VAL A 241 2.53 -9.51 7.01
CA VAL A 241 1.74 -10.69 6.62
C VAL A 241 2.27 -11.97 7.29
N LEU A 242 3.58 -12.08 7.53
CA LEU A 242 4.21 -13.20 8.22
C LEU A 242 4.12 -13.10 9.76
N GLY A 243 3.65 -11.99 10.31
CA GLY A 243 3.28 -11.87 11.73
C GLY A 243 4.04 -10.81 12.52
N SER A 244 4.98 -10.07 11.92
CA SER A 244 5.56 -8.89 12.57
C SER A 244 4.50 -7.80 12.77
N THR A 245 4.65 -7.03 13.85
CA THR A 245 3.96 -5.74 13.98
C THR A 245 4.48 -4.75 12.94
N ILE A 246 3.70 -3.71 12.68
CA ILE A 246 4.09 -2.62 11.76
C ILE A 246 5.40 -1.96 12.22
N ALA A 247 5.53 -1.72 13.53
CA ALA A 247 6.71 -1.09 14.11
C ALA A 247 7.97 -1.95 13.90
N GLU A 248 7.89 -3.25 14.15
CA GLU A 248 9.01 -4.18 13.92
C GLU A 248 9.38 -4.27 12.45
N ALA A 249 8.40 -4.29 11.55
CA ALA A 249 8.64 -4.36 10.11
C ALA A 249 9.35 -3.10 9.59
N LEU A 250 8.95 -1.92 10.05
CA LEU A 250 9.55 -0.65 9.67
C LEU A 250 10.94 -0.46 10.26
N GLU A 251 11.11 -0.76 11.54
CA GLU A 251 12.43 -0.71 12.21
C GLU A 251 13.42 -1.62 11.50
N TRP A 252 13.03 -2.87 11.22
CA TRP A 252 13.85 -3.79 10.43
C TRP A 252 14.20 -3.21 9.05
N ALA A 253 13.25 -2.58 8.38
CA ALA A 253 13.42 -2.05 7.04
C ALA A 253 14.39 -0.86 6.96
N THR A 254 14.57 -0.10 8.04
CA THR A 254 15.56 1.00 8.10
C THR A 254 16.99 0.57 7.75
N SER A 255 17.31 -0.69 8.04
CA SER A 255 18.66 -1.25 7.86
C SER A 255 18.70 -2.38 6.83
N ASN A 256 17.59 -3.11 6.63
CA ASN A 256 17.61 -4.37 5.88
C ASN A 256 16.79 -4.34 4.58
N ALA A 257 15.95 -3.33 4.35
CA ALA A 257 15.20 -3.25 3.10
C ALA A 257 16.14 -3.11 1.89
N ARG A 258 15.73 -3.66 0.75
CA ARG A 258 16.38 -3.49 -0.55
C ARG A 258 16.47 -2.00 -0.89
N GLY A 259 17.60 -1.57 -1.44
CA GLY A 259 17.79 -0.18 -1.88
C GLY A 259 18.26 0.78 -0.78
N ALA A 260 19.36 1.49 -1.03
CA ALA A 260 19.88 2.47 -0.07
C ALA A 260 18.98 3.71 0.03
N GLY A 261 18.38 4.14 -1.09
CA GLY A 261 17.43 5.24 -1.15
C GLY A 261 16.16 4.90 -0.39
N ALA A 262 15.62 3.70 -0.61
CA ALA A 262 14.44 3.22 0.11
C ALA A 262 14.68 3.14 1.62
N ARG A 263 15.82 2.60 2.06
CA ARG A 263 16.19 2.60 3.49
C ARG A 263 16.27 4.01 4.07
N SER A 264 16.78 4.98 3.30
CA SER A 264 16.84 6.37 3.74
C SER A 264 15.44 6.97 3.89
N ALA A 265 14.57 6.77 2.90
CA ALA A 265 13.18 7.24 2.94
C ALA A 265 12.40 6.62 4.11
N ILE A 266 12.60 5.33 4.38
CA ILE A 266 11.98 4.63 5.51
C ILE A 266 12.50 5.18 6.84
N ARG A 267 13.81 5.42 7.00
CA ARG A 267 14.35 6.05 8.22
C ARG A 267 13.71 7.41 8.47
N GLU A 268 13.62 8.24 7.45
CA GLU A 268 13.01 9.55 7.55
C GLU A 268 11.53 9.42 7.97
N ALA A 269 10.77 8.52 7.33
CA ALA A 269 9.37 8.26 7.67
C ALA A 269 9.20 7.81 9.14
N VAL A 270 10.07 6.91 9.62
CA VAL A 270 10.05 6.43 11.02
C VAL A 270 10.32 7.56 12.01
N THR A 271 11.25 8.48 11.72
CA THR A 271 11.52 9.64 12.60
C THR A 271 10.36 10.61 12.71
N MET A 272 9.45 10.61 11.74
CA MET A 272 8.30 11.52 11.67
C MET A 272 7.06 10.97 12.36
N ARG A 273 7.11 9.73 12.87
CA ARG A 273 6.00 9.04 13.55
C ARG A 273 5.40 9.81 14.72
N SER A 274 6.21 10.63 15.39
CA SER A 274 5.81 11.46 16.53
C SER A 274 5.35 12.87 16.15
N GLN A 275 5.47 13.26 14.88
CA GLN A 275 5.13 14.62 14.42
C GLN A 275 3.67 14.73 14.01
N PRO A 276 3.03 15.90 14.20
CA PRO A 276 1.71 16.16 13.63
C PRO A 276 1.70 15.91 12.11
N THR A 277 0.68 15.22 11.65
CA THR A 277 0.45 14.78 10.26
C THR A 277 0.72 15.87 9.20
N LEU A 278 0.34 17.12 9.46
CA LEU A 278 0.53 18.24 8.52
C LEU A 278 2.00 18.67 8.39
N ASP A 279 2.74 18.61 9.49
CA ASP A 279 4.17 18.95 9.51
C ASP A 279 4.96 17.89 8.73
N ALA A 280 4.54 16.63 8.80
CA ALA A 280 5.11 15.55 7.99
C ALA A 280 4.85 15.70 6.49
N VAL A 281 3.63 16.05 6.06
CA VAL A 281 3.30 16.26 4.64
C VAL A 281 4.01 17.47 4.04
N GLY A 282 4.17 18.55 4.82
CA GLY A 282 4.92 19.72 4.40
C GLY A 282 6.40 19.43 4.15
N MET A 283 6.98 18.45 4.85
CA MET A 283 8.41 18.12 4.80
C MET A 283 8.78 17.15 3.68
N PHE A 284 7.94 16.16 3.36
CA PHE A 284 8.28 15.16 2.32
C PHE A 284 7.97 15.61 0.90
N GLY A 285 7.12 16.62 0.73
CA GLY A 285 6.69 17.12 -0.58
C GLY A 285 5.33 16.57 -1.00
N LYS A 286 4.73 17.27 -1.96
CA LYS A 286 3.32 17.08 -2.38
C LYS A 286 3.19 16.23 -3.64
N SER A 287 4.27 15.65 -4.16
CA SER A 287 4.29 15.04 -5.49
C SER A 287 4.03 13.53 -5.45
N CYS A 288 3.48 13.01 -6.55
CA CYS A 288 3.33 11.56 -6.75
C CYS A 288 4.64 10.86 -7.14
N HIS A 289 5.72 11.61 -7.35
CA HIS A 289 7.05 11.09 -7.68
C HIS A 289 7.69 10.42 -6.47
N LEU A 290 8.47 9.38 -6.68
CA LEU A 290 9.26 8.75 -5.64
C LEU A 290 10.53 9.56 -5.37
N PRO A 291 11.07 9.56 -4.13
CA PRO A 291 10.59 8.84 -2.95
C PRO A 291 9.44 9.54 -2.19
N VAL A 292 9.02 10.73 -2.62
CA VAL A 292 7.99 11.56 -1.94
C VAL A 292 6.68 10.78 -1.72
N GLY A 293 6.24 10.01 -2.72
CA GLY A 293 5.06 9.15 -2.62
C GLY A 293 5.15 8.00 -1.62
N MET A 294 6.35 7.63 -1.15
CA MET A 294 6.59 6.53 -0.19
C MET A 294 6.62 7.00 1.27
N ALA A 295 6.99 8.26 1.49
CA ALA A 295 7.23 8.82 2.82
C ALA A 295 6.06 8.80 3.83
N PRO A 296 4.78 8.92 3.44
CA PRO A 296 3.70 9.01 4.42
C PRO A 296 3.21 7.64 4.94
N MET A 297 4.13 6.66 5.07
CA MET A 297 3.86 5.26 5.46
C MET A 297 3.40 5.09 6.92
N GLU A 298 3.72 6.04 7.80
CA GLU A 298 3.17 6.13 9.16
C GLU A 298 2.90 7.58 9.53
N LEU A 299 1.65 8.03 9.35
CA LEU A 299 1.18 9.27 9.97
C LEU A 299 0.43 8.95 11.27
N PRO A 300 0.48 9.83 12.29
CA PRO A 300 -0.11 9.56 13.58
C PRO A 300 -1.61 9.26 13.53
N ARG A 301 -2.05 8.44 14.50
CA ARG A 301 -3.46 8.20 14.81
C ARG A 301 -4.18 9.52 15.06
N VAL A 302 -5.41 9.64 14.57
CA VAL A 302 -6.41 10.45 15.26
C VAL A 302 -6.66 9.73 16.59
N GLN A 303 -6.12 10.27 17.69
CA GLN A 303 -6.56 9.83 19.01
C GLN A 303 -8.04 10.19 19.12
N HIS A 304 -8.92 9.18 19.17
CA HIS A 304 -10.29 9.39 19.61
C HIS A 304 -10.23 9.78 21.09
N GLY A 305 -10.30 11.08 21.36
CA GLY A 305 -10.68 11.58 22.68
C GLY A 305 -12.09 11.09 22.99
N GLY A 306 -12.29 10.60 24.22
CA GLY A 306 -13.58 10.13 24.72
C GLY A 306 -14.64 11.21 24.82
#